data_AF-A0A963PRU3-F1
#
_entry.id   AF-A0A963PRU3-F1
#
_cell.length_a   1.000
_cell.length_b   1.000
_cell.length_c   1.000
_cell.angle_alpha   90.00
_cell.angle_beta   90.00
_cell.angle_gamma   90.00
#
_symmetry.space_group_name_H-M   'P 1'
#
loop_
_entity.id
_entity.type
_entity.pdbx_description
1 polymer ?
#
loop_
_entity_poly.entity_id
_entity_poly.type
_entity_poly.pdbx_seq_one_letter_code
_entity_poly.pdbx_strand_id
1 'polypeptide(L)'
;LLGVMLPDNAHIQESDARKHWRRSKRGAAASTEPIYTMNDVRLCLRQVHAIRYDTKLTPHGKVCCRFRDAGHILGSAIIEVWISEGDDETTKIVFSGDLGQPGRPILRDPTPIPDADILVIESTYGNREHEDLSSTLDEMIEIVERTRHGDGGNIIVPAFAVGRTQEVLYHLHRLTCEGRLRDMMVFVDSPMATEATKITRRHLELF
;
A
#
# COMPACT_ATOMS: atom_id res chain seq x y z
N LEU A 1 -7.28 -3.14 -6.53
CA LEU A 1 -6.29 -2.04 -6.45
C LEU A 1 -5.57 -1.79 -7.77
N LEU A 2 -4.99 -2.80 -8.43
CA LEU A 2 -4.25 -2.63 -9.70
C LEU A 2 -5.03 -1.87 -10.78
N GLY A 3 -6.32 -2.14 -10.93
CA GLY A 3 -7.20 -1.43 -11.89
C GLY A 3 -7.44 0.05 -11.59
N VAL A 4 -6.96 0.57 -10.47
CA VAL A 4 -6.97 2.01 -10.14
C VAL A 4 -5.55 2.56 -10.15
N MET A 5 -4.60 1.86 -9.50
CA MET A 5 -3.23 2.33 -9.34
C MET A 5 -2.45 2.39 -10.66
N LEU A 6 -2.56 1.36 -11.52
CA LEU A 6 -1.82 1.33 -12.78
C LEU A 6 -2.31 2.40 -13.77
N PRO A 7 -3.63 2.59 -13.98
CA PRO A 7 -4.11 3.69 -14.83
C PRO A 7 -3.71 5.07 -14.32
N ASP A 8 -3.79 5.32 -13.00
CA ASP A 8 -3.39 6.59 -12.40
C ASP A 8 -1.90 6.88 -12.64
N ASN A 9 -1.04 5.87 -12.40
CA ASN A 9 0.39 6.00 -12.63
C ASN A 9 0.73 6.24 -14.12
N ALA A 10 0.12 5.49 -15.04
CA ALA A 10 0.31 5.72 -16.48
C ALA A 10 -0.13 7.13 -16.89
N HIS A 11 -1.25 7.62 -16.36
CA HIS A 11 -1.74 8.97 -16.66
C HIS A 11 -0.75 10.04 -16.19
N ILE A 12 -0.20 9.90 -14.98
CA ILE A 12 0.82 10.82 -14.45
C ILE A 12 2.07 10.80 -15.33
N GLN A 13 2.58 9.61 -15.67
CA GLN A 13 3.76 9.48 -16.54
C GLN A 13 3.55 10.11 -17.91
N GLU A 14 2.43 9.84 -18.58
CA GLU A 14 2.11 10.43 -19.89
C GLU A 14 1.93 11.95 -19.83
N SER A 15 1.32 12.46 -18.75
CA SER A 15 1.15 13.89 -18.51
C SER A 15 2.50 14.58 -18.31
N ASP A 16 3.38 13.99 -17.52
CA ASP A 16 4.71 14.54 -17.25
C ASP A 16 5.60 14.46 -18.48
N ALA A 17 5.61 13.36 -19.22
CA ALA A 17 6.30 13.28 -20.51
C ALA A 17 5.84 14.38 -21.48
N ARG A 18 4.53 14.63 -21.55
CA ARG A 18 3.95 15.71 -22.39
C ARG A 18 4.37 17.11 -21.92
N LYS A 19 4.44 17.36 -20.61
CA LYS A 19 4.95 18.63 -20.06
C LYS A 19 6.43 18.81 -20.38
N HIS A 20 7.24 17.76 -20.24
CA HIS A 20 8.67 17.79 -20.56
C HIS A 20 8.92 18.04 -22.04
N TRP A 21 8.20 17.35 -22.94
CA TRP A 21 8.23 17.62 -24.38
C TRP A 21 7.92 19.09 -24.70
N ARG A 22 6.89 19.67 -24.06
CA ARG A 22 6.54 21.08 -24.28
C ARG A 22 7.64 22.03 -23.82
N ARG A 23 8.37 21.67 -22.76
CA ARG A 23 9.52 22.44 -22.24
C ARG A 23 10.78 22.25 -23.09
N SER A 24 11.04 21.05 -23.62
CA SER A 24 12.20 20.79 -24.48
C SER A 24 12.12 21.54 -25.80
N LYS A 25 10.90 21.71 -26.36
CA LYS A 25 10.64 22.63 -27.48
C LYS A 25 11.02 24.10 -27.21
N ARG A 26 11.24 24.48 -25.95
CA ARG A 26 11.68 25.81 -25.52
C ARG A 26 13.15 25.85 -25.07
N GLY A 27 13.95 24.85 -25.44
CA GLY A 27 15.39 24.79 -25.15
C GLY A 27 15.77 24.08 -23.85
N ALA A 28 14.83 23.40 -23.17
CA ALA A 28 15.16 22.52 -22.05
C ALA A 28 15.71 21.17 -22.52
N ALA A 29 16.35 20.42 -21.60
CA ALA A 29 16.94 19.10 -21.85
C ALA A 29 15.95 18.08 -22.48
N ALA A 30 16.51 16.99 -23.02
CA ALA A 30 15.82 15.99 -23.83
C ALA A 30 14.50 15.48 -23.20
N SER A 31 13.51 15.26 -24.06
CA SER A 31 12.19 14.75 -23.68
C SER A 31 12.31 13.35 -23.06
N THR A 32 11.71 13.15 -21.89
CA THR A 32 11.57 11.82 -21.28
C THR A 32 10.27 11.19 -21.77
N GLU A 33 10.36 10.02 -22.40
CA GLU A 33 9.18 9.21 -22.74
C GLU A 33 8.64 8.52 -21.48
N PRO A 34 7.32 8.25 -21.40
CA PRO A 34 6.78 7.47 -20.30
C PRO A 34 7.33 6.03 -20.35
N ILE A 35 7.55 5.41 -19.19
CA ILE A 35 8.07 4.02 -19.10
C ILE A 35 7.04 3.05 -19.67
N TYR A 36 5.75 3.34 -19.48
CA TYR A 36 4.63 2.63 -20.06
C TYR A 36 3.42 3.55 -20.22
N THR A 37 2.50 3.15 -21.09
CA THR A 37 1.32 3.93 -21.48
C THR A 37 0.03 3.36 -20.87
N MET A 38 -1.05 4.12 -21.00
CA MET A 38 -2.39 3.63 -20.65
C MET A 38 -2.78 2.37 -21.44
N ASN A 39 -2.29 2.23 -22.68
CA ASN A 39 -2.54 1.03 -23.47
C ASN A 39 -1.82 -0.20 -22.89
N ASP A 40 -0.59 -0.02 -22.40
CA ASP A 40 0.17 -1.10 -21.76
C ASP A 40 -0.52 -1.56 -20.48
N VAL A 41 -1.04 -0.62 -19.68
CA VAL A 41 -1.86 -0.94 -18.50
C VAL A 41 -3.08 -1.76 -18.88
N ARG A 42 -3.81 -1.36 -19.93
CA ARG A 42 -4.98 -2.09 -20.42
C ARG A 42 -4.62 -3.53 -20.84
N LEU A 43 -3.48 -3.72 -21.50
CA LEU A 43 -3.01 -5.05 -21.92
C LEU A 43 -2.51 -5.89 -20.73
N CYS A 44 -1.85 -5.27 -19.76
CA CYS A 44 -1.40 -5.90 -18.53
C CYS A 44 -2.59 -6.40 -17.70
N LEU A 45 -3.58 -5.55 -17.45
CA LEU A 45 -4.75 -5.90 -16.63
C LEU A 45 -5.57 -7.08 -17.19
N ARG A 46 -5.52 -7.33 -18.50
CA ARG A 46 -6.18 -8.50 -19.13
C ARG A 46 -5.51 -9.83 -18.79
N GLN A 47 -4.26 -9.80 -18.35
CA GLN A 47 -3.47 -10.98 -17.99
C GLN A 47 -3.48 -11.24 -16.48
N VAL A 48 -4.09 -10.35 -15.69
CA VAL A 48 -4.16 -10.49 -14.24
C VAL A 48 -5.25 -11.47 -13.86
N HIS A 49 -4.88 -12.52 -13.13
CA HIS A 49 -5.80 -13.46 -12.53
C HIS A 49 -5.80 -13.30 -11.01
N ALA A 50 -6.97 -12.97 -10.45
CA ALA A 50 -7.14 -12.83 -9.01
C ALA A 50 -7.21 -14.22 -8.35
N ILE A 51 -6.40 -14.43 -7.32
CA ILE A 51 -6.41 -15.63 -6.49
C ILE A 51 -6.75 -15.22 -5.06
N ARG A 52 -7.64 -15.97 -4.40
CA ARG A 52 -7.98 -15.75 -3.00
C ARG A 52 -6.83 -16.20 -2.10
N TYR A 53 -6.71 -15.57 -0.94
CA TYR A 53 -5.84 -16.10 0.12
C TYR A 53 -6.20 -17.55 0.45
N ASP A 54 -5.21 -18.27 0.99
CA ASP A 54 -5.31 -19.66 1.44
C ASP A 54 -5.57 -20.68 0.32
N THR A 55 -5.76 -20.22 -0.92
CA THR A 55 -5.98 -21.08 -2.09
C THR A 55 -4.63 -21.52 -2.65
N LYS A 56 -4.44 -22.84 -2.76
CA LYS A 56 -3.29 -23.40 -3.47
C LYS A 56 -3.44 -23.19 -4.98
N LEU A 57 -2.37 -22.72 -5.63
CA LEU A 57 -2.26 -22.69 -7.08
C LEU A 57 -1.03 -23.46 -7.55
N THR A 58 -1.08 -24.02 -8.75
CA THR A 58 0.01 -24.80 -9.34
C THR A 58 0.39 -24.18 -10.68
N PRO A 59 1.23 -23.13 -10.70
CA PRO A 59 1.63 -22.47 -11.95
C PRO A 59 2.51 -23.37 -12.83
N HIS A 60 3.15 -24.39 -12.25
CA HIS A 60 3.97 -25.37 -12.95
C HIS A 60 3.85 -26.73 -12.25
N GLY A 61 4.06 -27.85 -12.95
CA GLY A 61 3.85 -29.20 -12.40
C GLY A 61 4.71 -29.56 -11.18
N LYS A 62 5.75 -28.77 -10.90
CA LYS A 62 6.64 -28.91 -9.73
C LYS A 62 6.55 -27.76 -8.73
N VAL A 63 5.63 -26.81 -8.94
CA VAL A 63 5.54 -25.60 -8.14
C VAL A 63 4.12 -25.49 -7.62
N CYS A 64 3.95 -25.46 -6.31
CA CYS A 64 2.71 -25.09 -5.65
C CYS A 64 2.93 -23.77 -4.91
N CYS A 65 2.00 -22.84 -5.03
CA CYS A 65 2.04 -21.58 -4.29
C CYS A 65 0.77 -21.39 -3.48
N ARG A 66 0.86 -20.61 -2.40
CA ARG A 66 -0.27 -20.13 -1.61
C ARG A 66 -0.01 -18.71 -1.15
N PHE A 67 -0.98 -17.83 -1.38
CA PHE A 67 -0.95 -16.47 -0.86
C PHE A 67 -1.55 -16.43 0.55
N ARG A 68 -0.92 -15.68 1.44
CA ARG A 68 -1.33 -15.42 2.83
C ARG A 68 -1.38 -13.91 3.04
N ASP A 69 -2.25 -13.43 3.92
CA ASP A 69 -2.38 -11.99 4.13
C ASP A 69 -1.11 -11.42 4.79
N ALA A 70 -0.52 -10.38 4.20
CA ALA A 70 0.66 -9.71 4.73
C ALA A 70 0.33 -8.55 5.69
N GLY A 71 -0.93 -8.10 5.75
CA GLY A 71 -1.35 -7.00 6.63
C GLY A 71 -0.75 -5.61 6.31
N HIS A 72 -0.03 -5.45 5.19
CA HIS A 72 0.69 -4.21 4.86
C HIS A 72 -0.20 -3.14 4.21
N ILE A 73 -0.88 -3.53 3.14
CA ILE A 73 -1.96 -2.79 2.49
C ILE A 73 -3.07 -3.77 2.10
N LEU A 74 -4.24 -3.25 1.71
CA LEU A 74 -5.33 -4.09 1.23
C LEU A 74 -4.85 -4.99 0.07
N GLY A 75 -5.02 -6.31 0.19
CA GLY A 75 -4.59 -7.24 -0.85
C GLY A 75 -3.09 -7.55 -0.88
N SER A 76 -2.30 -7.02 0.07
CA SER A 76 -0.88 -7.40 0.23
C SER A 76 -0.75 -8.87 0.63
N ALA A 77 0.30 -9.53 0.18
CA ALA A 77 0.42 -10.98 0.35
C ALA A 77 1.84 -11.43 0.65
N ILE A 78 1.95 -12.33 1.63
CA ILE A 78 3.06 -13.27 1.77
C ILE A 78 2.80 -14.40 0.78
N ILE A 79 3.82 -14.87 0.07
CA ILE A 79 3.70 -16.04 -0.80
C ILE A 79 4.55 -17.20 -0.27
N GLU A 80 3.87 -18.30 0.05
CA GLU A 80 4.51 -19.59 0.29
C GLU A 80 4.64 -20.33 -1.05
N VAL A 81 5.84 -20.82 -1.37
CA VAL A 81 6.16 -21.53 -2.61
C VAL A 81 6.81 -22.87 -2.24
N TRP A 82 6.17 -23.97 -2.62
CA TRP A 82 6.73 -25.31 -2.52
C TRP A 82 7.25 -25.73 -3.90
N ILE A 83 8.52 -26.11 -3.96
CA ILE A 83 9.20 -26.56 -5.18
C ILE A 83 9.63 -28.01 -4.99
N SER A 84 9.17 -28.91 -5.86
CA SER A 84 9.56 -30.31 -5.83
C SER A 84 10.80 -30.58 -6.68
N GLU A 85 11.86 -31.09 -6.06
CA GLU A 85 13.16 -31.40 -6.67
C GLU A 85 13.35 -32.92 -6.80
N GLY A 86 12.54 -33.56 -7.65
CA GLY A 86 12.55 -35.03 -7.81
C GLY A 86 11.33 -35.67 -7.16
N ASP A 87 11.42 -36.95 -6.80
CA ASP A 87 10.26 -37.74 -6.35
C ASP A 87 9.93 -37.53 -4.87
N ASP A 88 10.90 -37.20 -4.01
CA ASP A 88 10.71 -37.11 -2.55
C ASP A 88 11.21 -35.79 -1.89
N GLU A 89 11.83 -34.89 -2.64
CA GLU A 89 12.34 -33.63 -2.09
C GLU A 89 11.41 -32.45 -2.41
N THR A 90 10.99 -31.71 -1.39
CA THR A 90 10.19 -30.48 -1.55
C THR A 90 10.77 -29.40 -0.66
N THR A 91 11.20 -28.29 -1.28
CA THR A 91 11.71 -27.10 -0.59
C THR A 91 10.61 -26.05 -0.51
N LYS A 92 10.37 -25.52 0.68
CA LYS A 92 9.45 -24.42 0.94
C LYS A 92 10.20 -23.09 1.07
N ILE A 93 9.95 -22.19 0.12
CA ILE A 93 10.43 -20.82 0.12
C ILE A 93 9.27 -19.89 0.48
N VAL A 94 9.50 -18.97 1.41
CA VAL A 94 8.50 -17.98 1.82
C VAL A 94 9.05 -16.59 1.50
N PHE A 95 8.30 -15.81 0.72
CA PHE A 95 8.58 -14.41 0.48
C PHE A 95 7.56 -13.57 1.24
N SER A 96 8.03 -12.71 2.15
CA SER A 96 7.14 -11.89 2.97
C SER A 96 6.40 -10.83 2.16
N GLY A 97 7.02 -10.32 1.09
CA GLY A 97 6.67 -9.01 0.56
C GLY A 97 6.91 -7.93 1.62
N ASP A 98 6.20 -6.82 1.53
CA ASP A 98 6.15 -5.84 2.62
C ASP A 98 5.15 -6.32 3.68
N LEU A 99 5.54 -6.28 4.94
CA LEU A 99 4.75 -6.75 6.07
C LEU A 99 4.01 -5.58 6.75
N GLY A 100 2.82 -5.92 7.23
CA GLY A 100 2.04 -5.06 8.12
C GLY A 100 2.64 -5.05 9.52
N GLN A 101 2.49 -3.92 10.19
CA GLN A 101 2.69 -3.87 11.63
C GLN A 101 1.42 -4.41 12.30
N PRO A 102 1.53 -5.37 13.25
CA PRO A 102 0.38 -5.86 14.00
C PRO A 102 -0.33 -4.77 14.80
N GLY A 103 -1.62 -4.98 15.09
CA GLY A 103 -2.45 -4.09 15.90
C GLY A 103 -2.94 -2.84 15.17
N ARG A 104 -2.85 -2.80 13.84
CA ARG A 104 -3.37 -1.69 13.03
C ARG A 104 -4.91 -1.69 13.06
N PRO A 105 -5.55 -0.50 13.02
CA PRO A 105 -6.99 -0.39 13.21
C PRO A 105 -7.82 -0.82 12.01
N ILE A 106 -7.22 -0.79 10.81
CA ILE A 106 -7.93 -1.07 9.56
C ILE A 106 -7.59 -2.47 9.09
N LEU A 107 -6.32 -2.77 8.82
CA LEU A 107 -5.87 -4.04 8.26
C LEU A 107 -5.73 -5.13 9.31
N ARG A 108 -5.94 -6.38 8.91
CA ARG A 108 -5.59 -7.55 9.72
C ARG A 108 -4.10 -7.64 9.96
N ASP A 109 -3.74 -8.30 11.05
CA ASP A 109 -2.35 -8.65 11.32
C ASP A 109 -1.80 -9.58 10.24
N PRO A 110 -0.49 -9.50 9.92
CA PRO A 110 0.14 -10.45 9.02
C PRO A 110 -0.11 -11.89 9.47
N THR A 111 -0.46 -12.75 8.52
CA THR A 111 -0.76 -14.14 8.80
C THR A 111 0.51 -14.86 9.28
N PRO A 112 0.51 -15.51 10.45
CA PRO A 112 1.65 -16.30 10.91
C PRO A 112 1.95 -17.45 9.94
N ILE A 113 3.23 -17.59 9.58
CA ILE A 113 3.72 -18.71 8.77
C ILE A 113 4.50 -19.65 9.69
N PRO A 114 4.05 -20.90 9.86
CA PRO A 114 4.62 -21.79 10.88
C PRO A 114 6.03 -22.30 10.57
N ASP A 115 6.37 -22.42 9.29
CA ASP A 115 7.63 -23.03 8.83
C ASP A 115 8.06 -22.47 7.46
N ALA A 116 9.36 -22.52 7.19
CA ALA A 116 9.99 -22.27 5.89
C ALA A 116 11.39 -22.90 5.90
N ASP A 117 11.80 -23.50 4.78
CA ASP A 117 13.20 -23.91 4.59
C ASP A 117 14.07 -22.69 4.23
N ILE A 118 13.50 -21.78 3.44
CA ILE A 118 14.12 -20.51 3.04
C ILE A 118 13.10 -19.38 3.28
N LEU A 119 13.50 -18.38 4.07
CA LEU A 119 12.72 -17.18 4.31
C LEU A 119 13.39 -15.97 3.64
N VAL A 120 12.68 -15.36 2.71
CA VAL A 120 13.04 -14.08 2.10
C VAL A 120 12.13 -13.01 2.72
N ILE A 121 12.71 -12.25 3.65
CA ILE A 121 11.97 -11.25 4.44
C ILE A 121 12.40 -9.84 4.08
N GLU A 122 11.45 -8.90 4.10
CA GLU A 122 11.75 -7.48 4.02
C GLU A 122 12.57 -6.99 5.22
N SER A 123 13.18 -5.81 5.09
CA SER A 123 14.06 -5.25 6.12
C SER A 123 13.93 -3.73 6.22
N THR A 124 12.77 -3.16 5.86
CA THR A 124 12.54 -1.71 5.79
C THR A 124 12.91 -0.99 7.10
N TYR A 125 12.59 -1.62 8.23
CA TYR A 125 12.89 -1.12 9.58
C TYR A 125 13.78 -2.08 10.40
N GLY A 126 14.62 -2.89 9.73
CA GLY A 126 15.45 -3.91 10.41
C GLY A 126 16.46 -3.38 11.43
N ASN A 127 16.62 -2.05 11.55
CA ASN A 127 17.54 -1.38 12.47
C ASN A 127 16.86 -0.43 13.48
N ARG A 128 15.54 -0.44 13.60
CA ARG A 128 14.79 0.49 14.49
C ARG A 128 13.64 -0.21 15.18
N GLU A 129 13.35 0.23 16.40
CA GLU A 129 12.11 -0.12 17.09
C GLU A 129 11.03 0.92 16.75
N HIS A 130 9.77 0.49 16.76
CA HIS A 130 8.65 1.40 16.59
C HIS A 130 8.33 2.07 17.93
N GLU A 131 8.11 3.38 17.89
CA GLU A 131 7.57 4.13 19.02
C GLU A 131 6.16 3.65 19.34
N ASP A 132 5.76 3.84 20.60
CA ASP A 132 4.44 3.46 21.06
C ASP A 132 3.37 4.32 20.36
N LEU A 133 2.32 3.67 19.87
CA LEU A 133 1.25 4.32 19.12
C LEU A 133 0.57 5.42 19.93
N SER A 134 0.48 5.31 21.27
CA SER A 134 -0.10 6.36 22.09
C SER A 134 0.73 7.64 22.04
N SER A 135 2.07 7.52 22.10
CA SER A 135 2.97 8.66 21.98
C SER A 135 2.84 9.34 20.61
N THR A 136 2.77 8.56 19.53
CA THR A 136 2.58 9.09 18.17
C THR A 136 1.26 9.84 18.03
N LEU A 137 0.19 9.36 18.69
CA LEU A 137 -1.10 10.05 18.68
C LEU A 137 -1.09 11.33 19.50
N ASP A 138 -0.35 11.36 20.61
CA ASP A 138 -0.18 12.55 21.44
C ASP A 138 0.60 13.63 20.69
N GLU A 139 1.69 13.26 20.00
CA GLU A 139 2.43 14.17 19.12
C GLU A 139 1.55 14.70 17.98
N MET A 140 0.72 13.85 17.38
CA MET A 140 -0.22 14.28 16.34
C MET A 140 -1.20 15.34 16.88
N ILE A 141 -1.72 15.17 18.10
CA ILE A 141 -2.58 16.17 18.74
C ILE A 141 -1.82 17.46 18.99
N GLU A 142 -0.59 17.38 19.51
CA GLU A 142 0.24 18.55 19.78
C GLU A 142 0.49 19.34 18.49
N ILE A 143 0.83 18.67 17.39
CA ILE A 143 1.02 19.32 16.08
C ILE A 143 -0.26 20.03 15.65
N VAL A 144 -1.41 19.36 15.74
CA VAL A 144 -2.70 19.92 15.33
C VAL A 144 -3.07 21.15 16.17
N GLU A 145 -3.01 21.04 17.49
CA GLU A 145 -3.38 22.12 18.40
C GLU A 145 -2.38 23.29 18.34
N ARG A 146 -1.08 23.01 18.19
CA ARG A 146 -0.07 24.06 18.00
C ARG A 146 -0.29 24.84 16.70
N THR A 147 -0.58 24.17 15.59
CA THR A 147 -0.89 24.85 14.32
C THR A 147 -2.19 25.65 14.43
N ARG A 148 -3.18 25.15 15.18
CA ARG A 148 -4.45 25.85 15.41
C ARG A 148 -4.31 27.09 16.28
N HIS A 149 -3.60 26.99 17.40
CA HIS A 149 -3.54 28.02 18.44
C HIS A 149 -2.35 28.97 18.33
N GLY A 150 -1.30 28.61 17.59
CA GLY A 150 -0.17 29.48 17.30
C GLY A 150 -0.54 30.52 16.24
N ASP A 151 0.07 30.41 15.06
CA ASP A 151 -0.07 31.41 13.99
C ASP A 151 -1.33 31.23 13.13
N GLY A 152 -2.07 30.13 13.33
CA GLY A 152 -3.11 29.67 12.41
C GLY A 152 -2.52 29.16 11.10
N GLY A 153 -3.11 28.12 10.52
CA GLY A 153 -2.59 27.58 9.25
C GLY A 153 -3.16 26.24 8.85
N ASN A 154 -2.64 25.72 7.74
CA ASN A 154 -3.01 24.43 7.19
C ASN A 154 -1.94 23.39 7.52
N ILE A 155 -2.37 22.17 7.86
CA ILE A 155 -1.49 21.01 8.00
C ILE A 155 -1.55 20.23 6.69
N ILE A 156 -0.40 20.02 6.08
CA ILE A 156 -0.28 19.25 4.84
C ILE A 156 0.40 17.92 5.16
N VAL A 157 -0.33 16.81 4.97
CA VAL A 157 0.18 15.45 5.21
C VAL A 157 0.41 14.76 3.86
N PRO A 158 1.66 14.66 3.38
CA PRO A 158 1.95 13.87 2.20
C PRO A 158 1.84 12.38 2.55
N ALA A 159 0.90 11.68 1.93
CA ALA A 159 0.68 10.25 2.18
C ALA A 159 0.37 9.52 0.88
N PHE A 160 0.73 8.23 0.83
CA PHE A 160 0.26 7.35 -0.23
C PHE A 160 -1.27 7.24 -0.15
N ALA A 161 -1.91 7.28 -1.33
CA ALA A 161 -3.37 7.22 -1.44
C ALA A 161 -3.98 5.88 -0.97
N VAL A 162 -3.16 4.83 -0.86
CA VAL A 162 -3.54 3.49 -0.41
C VAL A 162 -2.76 3.14 0.86
N GLY A 163 -3.47 2.70 1.89
CA GLY A 163 -2.92 2.33 3.20
C GLY A 163 -2.87 3.53 4.14
N ARG A 164 -1.81 4.34 4.03
CA ARG A 164 -1.45 5.33 5.05
C ARG A 164 -2.45 6.48 5.17
N THR A 165 -3.04 6.93 4.05
CA THR A 165 -4.14 7.92 4.06
C THR A 165 -5.33 7.43 4.89
N GLN A 166 -5.73 6.16 4.72
CA GLN A 166 -6.89 5.60 5.42
C GLN A 166 -6.64 5.50 6.94
N GLU A 167 -5.42 5.10 7.35
CA GLU A 167 -5.06 5.03 8.77
C GLU A 167 -5.06 6.40 9.44
N VAL A 168 -4.50 7.43 8.79
CA VAL A 168 -4.52 8.80 9.31
C VAL A 168 -5.96 9.28 9.49
N LEU A 169 -6.82 9.07 8.48
CA LEU A 169 -8.24 9.43 8.56
C LEU A 169 -8.96 8.71 9.71
N TYR A 170 -8.67 7.44 9.94
CA TYR A 170 -9.21 6.69 11.06
C TYR A 170 -8.82 7.30 12.41
N HIS A 171 -7.53 7.59 12.61
CA HIS A 171 -7.04 8.15 13.88
C HIS A 171 -7.58 9.55 14.14
N LEU A 172 -7.62 10.41 13.12
CA LEU A 172 -8.22 11.74 13.21
C LEU A 172 -9.70 11.67 13.59
N HIS A 173 -10.45 10.75 12.96
CA HIS A 173 -11.86 10.52 13.31
C HIS A 173 -12.01 10.03 14.75
N ARG A 174 -11.20 9.04 15.16
CA ARG A 174 -11.23 8.47 16.52
C ARG A 174 -10.97 9.54 17.58
N LEU A 175 -9.94 10.35 17.40
CA LEU A 175 -9.59 11.44 18.33
C LEU A 175 -10.67 12.53 18.38
N THR A 176 -11.36 12.77 17.27
CA THR A 176 -12.51 13.69 17.23
C THR A 176 -13.69 13.14 18.03
N CYS A 177 -13.98 11.84 17.88
CA CYS A 177 -15.02 11.16 18.67
C CYS A 177 -14.68 11.11 20.17
N GLU A 178 -13.41 10.95 20.53
CA GLU A 178 -12.90 11.04 21.91
C GLU A 178 -12.92 12.48 22.45
N GLY A 179 -13.22 13.48 21.62
CA GLY A 179 -13.25 14.89 22.00
C GLY A 179 -11.88 15.51 22.26
N ARG A 180 -10.80 14.79 21.90
CA ARG A 180 -9.39 15.19 22.03
C ARG A 180 -8.95 16.14 20.91
N LEU A 181 -9.60 16.05 19.75
CA LEU A 181 -9.52 17.02 18.67
C LEU A 181 -10.92 17.56 18.38
N ARG A 182 -11.04 18.85 18.05
CA ARG A 182 -12.32 19.48 17.74
C ARG A 182 -12.20 20.46 16.57
N ASP A 183 -13.32 20.65 15.87
CA ASP A 183 -13.50 21.68 14.83
C ASP A 183 -12.48 21.62 13.68
N MET A 184 -12.08 20.41 13.28
CA MET A 184 -11.12 20.20 12.21
C MET A 184 -11.82 19.94 10.87
N MET A 185 -11.44 20.68 9.83
CA MET A 185 -11.82 20.38 8.46
C MET A 185 -10.73 19.54 7.78
N VAL A 186 -11.07 18.30 7.42
CA VAL A 186 -10.15 17.37 6.76
C VAL A 186 -10.53 17.24 5.29
N PHE A 187 -9.56 17.49 4.41
CA PHE A 187 -9.70 17.34 2.96
C PHE A 187 -8.77 16.24 2.46
N VAL A 188 -9.27 15.38 1.57
CA VAL A 188 -8.48 14.34 0.91
C VAL A 188 -8.38 14.69 -0.57
N ASP A 189 -7.26 15.26 -0.98
CA ASP A 189 -7.04 15.70 -2.36
C ASP A 189 -6.42 14.59 -3.22
N SER A 190 -7.17 13.50 -3.38
CA SER A 190 -6.76 12.41 -4.28
C SER A 190 -7.98 11.62 -4.78
N PRO A 191 -8.29 11.70 -6.09
CA PRO A 191 -9.27 10.81 -6.72
C PRO A 191 -8.92 9.33 -6.47
N MET A 192 -7.63 8.99 -6.50
CA MET A 192 -7.16 7.63 -6.20
C MET A 192 -7.45 7.24 -4.74
N ALA A 193 -7.24 8.12 -3.76
CA ALA A 193 -7.54 7.80 -2.36
C ALA A 193 -9.04 7.58 -2.14
N THR A 194 -9.88 8.35 -2.85
CA THR A 194 -11.33 8.16 -2.83
C THR A 194 -11.72 6.80 -3.41
N GLU A 195 -11.18 6.42 -4.56
CA GLU A 195 -11.43 5.11 -5.18
C GLU A 195 -10.87 3.95 -4.34
N ALA A 196 -9.67 4.11 -3.77
CA ALA A 196 -9.08 3.14 -2.85
C ALA A 196 -9.99 2.92 -1.64
N THR A 197 -10.53 3.99 -1.04
CA THR A 197 -11.47 3.91 0.08
C THR A 197 -12.78 3.21 -0.32
N LYS A 198 -13.28 3.41 -1.54
CA LYS A 198 -14.44 2.66 -2.05
C LYS A 198 -14.13 1.18 -2.26
N ILE A 199 -12.91 0.82 -2.63
CA ILE A 199 -12.48 -0.58 -2.76
C ILE A 199 -12.37 -1.21 -1.36
N THR A 200 -11.72 -0.52 -0.41
CA THR A 200 -11.67 -0.91 1.00
C THR A 200 -13.06 -1.24 1.54
N ARG A 201 -14.05 -0.36 1.32
CA ARG A 201 -15.44 -0.61 1.75
C ARG A 201 -16.13 -1.80 1.09
N ARG A 202 -15.70 -2.22 -0.10
CA ARG A 202 -16.27 -3.37 -0.82
C ARG A 202 -15.64 -4.70 -0.40
N HIS A 203 -14.48 -4.66 0.24
CA HIS A 203 -13.71 -5.84 0.65
C HIS A 203 -13.61 -5.93 2.17
N LEU A 204 -14.74 -5.72 2.86
CA LEU A 204 -14.77 -5.76 4.32
C LEU A 204 -14.40 -7.15 4.87
N GLU A 205 -14.55 -8.21 4.08
CA GLU A 205 -14.11 -9.56 4.40
C GLU A 205 -12.60 -9.72 4.56
N LEU A 206 -11.81 -8.72 4.18
CA LEU A 206 -10.36 -8.66 4.35
C LEU A 206 -9.95 -7.89 5.63
N PHE A 207 -10.93 -7.50 6.46
CA PHE A 207 -10.75 -6.87 7.77
C PHE A 207 -11.26 -7.77 8.89
#